data_AF-A0AA45W3Y0-F1
#
_entry.id   AF-A0AA45W3Y0-F1
#
_cell.length_a   1.000
_cell.length_b   1.000
_cell.length_c   1.000
_cell.angle_alpha   90.00
_cell.angle_beta   90.00
_cell.angle_gamma   90.00
#
_symmetry.space_group_name_H-M   'P 1'
#
loop_
_entity.id
_entity.type
_entity.pdbx_description
1 polymer ?
#
loop_
_entity_poly.entity_id
_entity_poly.type
_entity_poly.pdbx_seq_one_letter_code
_entity_poly.pdbx_strand_id
1 'polypeptide(L)'
;MTKLTAPLLISALLLSGCGGRFSDSGWNPLGWGGGSRDQATTLAPEGGYEAAGDRRAGIPQILSARWEPLNEGRLLVVTGIAPTKGYHDAELVTLRPQPRGRISPDPDGVLRLRFVAVPPPPTDEAARLPTNPAVDSITAALSLSNTQLAGVTRVEIAGASNVVTLRR
;
A
#
# COMPACT_ATOMS: atom_id res chain seq x y z
N MET A 1 62.17 37.46 46.15
CA MET A 1 62.56 37.32 44.73
C MET A 1 61.51 36.47 44.00
N THR A 2 60.31 37.02 43.86
CA THR A 2 59.06 36.25 43.62
C THR A 2 58.22 36.92 42.53
N LYS A 3 58.80 37.15 41.33
CA LYS A 3 58.12 37.89 40.26
C LYS A 3 58.32 37.32 38.85
N LEU A 4 58.57 36.03 38.70
CA LEU A 4 58.75 35.40 37.37
C LEU A 4 57.84 34.20 37.10
N THR A 5 56.98 33.79 38.04
CA THR A 5 56.12 32.60 37.88
C THR A 5 54.78 32.89 37.19
N ALA A 6 54.25 34.11 37.31
CA ALA A 6 52.95 34.49 36.73
C ALA A 6 52.93 34.59 35.19
N PRO A 7 53.92 35.19 34.50
CA PRO A 7 53.86 35.28 33.04
C PRO A 7 54.05 33.91 32.36
N LEU A 8 54.78 33.00 33.02
CA LEU A 8 55.08 31.66 32.48
C LEU A 8 53.86 30.72 32.50
N LEU A 9 52.96 30.87 33.48
CA LEU A 9 51.69 30.11 33.53
C LEU A 9 50.70 30.56 32.46
N ILE A 10 50.66 31.86 32.14
CA ILE A 10 49.75 32.43 31.14
C ILE A 10 50.14 31.97 29.73
N SER A 11 51.45 31.84 29.44
CA SER A 11 51.94 31.32 28.16
C SER A 11 51.63 29.83 27.95
N ALA A 12 51.58 29.02 29.03
CA ALA A 12 51.26 27.60 28.95
C ALA A 12 49.77 27.31 28.65
N LEU A 13 48.87 28.20 29.09
CA LEU A 13 47.42 28.11 28.83
C LEU A 13 47.02 28.51 27.40
N LEU A 14 47.82 29.34 26.73
CA LEU A 14 47.58 29.73 25.33
C LEU A 14 47.98 28.61 24.35
N LEU A 15 48.86 27.69 24.75
CA LEU A 15 49.30 26.57 23.91
C LEU A 15 48.40 25.33 23.98
N SER A 16 47.49 25.23 24.96
CA SER A 16 46.46 24.17 24.99
C SER A 16 45.27 24.45 24.04
N GLY A 17 45.33 25.54 23.27
CA GLY A 17 44.30 25.97 22.32
C GLY A 17 44.59 25.62 20.85
N CYS A 18 45.47 24.67 20.54
CA CYS A 18 45.60 24.15 19.16
C CYS A 18 44.44 23.22 18.80
N GLY A 19 43.23 23.79 18.64
CA GLY A 19 42.06 23.16 18.03
C GLY A 19 42.20 23.06 16.50
N GLY A 20 43.29 22.47 16.03
CA GLY A 20 43.69 22.50 14.62
C GLY A 20 43.97 21.12 14.05
N ARG A 21 43.02 20.18 14.18
CA ARG A 21 42.87 18.97 13.33
C ARG A 21 41.79 17.96 13.77
N PHE A 22 41.07 18.22 14.87
CA PHE A 22 40.05 17.32 15.41
C PHE A 22 38.62 17.91 15.40
N SER A 23 38.35 18.84 14.47
CA SER A 23 37.02 19.45 14.30
C SER A 23 35.97 18.52 13.67
N ASP A 24 36.29 17.25 13.44
CA ASP A 24 35.31 16.21 13.06
C ASP A 24 34.71 15.50 14.30
N SER A 25 34.92 16.06 15.49
CA SER A 25 34.32 15.55 16.71
C SER A 25 32.84 15.90 16.73
N GLY A 26 31.95 14.89 16.77
CA GLY A 26 30.48 15.05 16.86
C GLY A 26 29.95 15.76 18.11
N TRP A 27 30.83 16.38 18.90
CA TRP A 27 30.57 17.15 20.11
C TRP A 27 30.62 18.67 19.90
N ASN A 28 30.85 19.14 18.66
CA ASN A 28 30.81 20.57 18.34
C ASN A 28 29.34 21.03 18.11
N PRO A 29 28.74 21.82 19.02
CA PRO A 29 27.36 22.26 18.87
C PRO A 29 27.14 23.23 17.70
N LEU A 30 28.20 23.86 17.18
CA LEU A 30 28.13 24.70 15.99
C LEU A 30 28.08 23.89 14.68
N GLY A 31 28.51 22.63 14.70
CA GLY A 31 28.46 21.71 13.53
C GLY A 31 27.11 20.98 13.39
N TRP A 32 26.33 20.88 14.46
CA TRP A 32 25.01 20.24 14.44
C TRP A 32 23.96 20.97 13.59
N GLY A 33 24.25 22.23 13.20
CA GLY A 33 23.36 23.06 12.38
C GLY A 33 23.73 23.18 10.90
N GLY A 34 24.82 22.56 10.42
CA GLY A 34 25.40 22.90 9.12
C GLY A 34 25.97 21.73 8.33
N GLY A 35 25.15 21.16 7.45
CA GLY A 35 25.60 20.76 6.12
C GLY A 35 26.49 19.52 5.99
N SER A 36 25.92 18.33 6.19
CA SER A 36 25.91 17.36 5.09
C SER A 36 24.66 16.51 5.23
N ARG A 37 23.57 16.97 4.61
CA ARG A 37 22.63 15.98 4.09
C ARG A 37 23.35 15.43 2.86
N ASP A 38 24.20 14.44 3.06
CA ASP A 38 24.40 13.44 2.03
C ASP A 38 22.99 12.95 1.76
N GLN A 39 22.40 13.52 0.70
CA GLN A 39 21.07 13.16 0.25
C GLN A 39 21.24 11.71 -0.16
N ALA A 40 20.92 10.81 0.77
CA ALA A 40 21.04 9.38 0.57
C ALA A 40 20.44 9.11 -0.81
N THR A 41 21.27 8.73 -1.76
CA THR A 41 20.84 8.46 -3.13
C THR A 41 19.94 7.25 -3.00
N THR A 42 18.65 7.54 -2.83
CA THR A 42 17.63 6.53 -2.73
C THR A 42 17.48 5.92 -4.11
N LEU A 43 17.30 4.61 -4.17
CA LEU A 43 16.95 3.90 -5.40
C LEU A 43 15.51 4.23 -5.86
N ALA A 44 14.84 5.17 -5.20
CA ALA A 44 13.52 5.63 -5.60
C ALA A 44 13.63 6.48 -6.88
N PRO A 45 12.79 6.22 -7.89
CA PRO A 45 12.72 7.06 -9.09
C PRO A 45 12.36 8.51 -8.72
N GLU A 46 12.80 9.49 -9.52
CA GLU A 46 12.48 10.92 -9.31
C GLU A 46 10.96 11.22 -9.32
N GLY A 47 10.14 10.32 -9.87
CA GLY A 47 8.67 10.36 -9.85
C GLY A 47 7.99 9.52 -8.76
N GLY A 48 8.76 8.91 -7.85
CA GLY A 48 8.25 7.93 -6.88
C GLY A 48 7.93 6.56 -7.52
N TYR A 49 7.47 5.63 -6.70
CA TYR A 49 6.97 4.35 -7.20
C TYR A 49 5.54 4.55 -7.70
N GLU A 50 5.26 4.17 -8.95
CA GLU A 50 3.86 4.05 -9.39
C GLU A 50 3.14 3.09 -8.44
N ALA A 51 1.94 3.47 -7.99
CA ALA A 51 1.10 2.57 -7.22
C ALA A 51 0.79 1.38 -8.12
N ALA A 52 1.51 0.28 -7.93
CA ALA A 52 1.37 -0.93 -8.73
C ALA A 52 -0.09 -1.40 -8.62
N GLY A 53 -0.87 -1.11 -9.66
CA GLY A 53 -2.23 -1.58 -9.78
C GLY A 53 -2.25 -3.11 -9.78
N ASP A 54 -3.35 -3.68 -9.31
CA ASP A 54 -3.51 -5.13 -9.33
C ASP A 54 -3.50 -5.65 -10.78
N ARG A 55 -2.55 -6.55 -11.08
CA ARG A 55 -2.37 -7.18 -12.41
C ARG A 55 -3.06 -8.53 -12.56
N ARG A 56 -3.73 -9.04 -11.51
CA ARG A 56 -4.48 -10.31 -11.55
C ARG A 56 -5.57 -10.24 -12.62
N ALA A 57 -5.84 -11.39 -13.24
CA ALA A 57 -6.92 -11.54 -14.20
C ALA A 57 -8.28 -11.29 -13.51
N GLY A 58 -9.19 -10.65 -14.23
CA GLY A 58 -10.57 -10.54 -13.77
C GLY A 58 -11.28 -11.89 -13.89
N ILE A 59 -12.16 -12.20 -12.95
CA ILE A 59 -13.08 -13.33 -13.08
C ILE A 59 -14.05 -13.04 -14.25
N PRO A 60 -14.20 -13.92 -15.25
CA PRO A 60 -14.99 -13.65 -16.44
C PRO A 60 -16.43 -13.27 -16.13
N GLN A 61 -17.11 -14.10 -15.34
CA GLN A 61 -18.54 -13.95 -15.12
C GLN A 61 -18.87 -13.91 -13.64
N ILE A 62 -19.49 -12.82 -13.22
CA ILE A 62 -20.14 -12.69 -11.92
C ILE A 62 -21.53 -13.34 -12.03
N LEU A 63 -21.84 -14.25 -11.12
CA LEU A 63 -23.11 -14.97 -11.03
C LEU A 63 -24.08 -14.26 -10.07
N SER A 64 -23.57 -13.79 -8.94
CA SER A 64 -24.36 -13.03 -7.97
C SER A 64 -23.50 -12.06 -7.19
N ALA A 65 -24.13 -10.98 -6.75
CA ALA A 65 -23.56 -10.06 -5.78
C ALA A 65 -24.66 -9.68 -4.79
N ARG A 66 -24.35 -9.63 -3.50
CA ARG A 66 -25.33 -9.29 -2.46
C ARG A 66 -24.68 -8.59 -1.28
N TRP A 67 -25.51 -7.89 -0.53
CA TRP A 67 -25.14 -7.32 0.75
C TRP A 67 -25.56 -8.22 1.90
N GLU A 68 -24.66 -8.42 2.85
CA GLU A 68 -24.96 -9.04 4.13
C GLU A 68 -24.73 -8.03 5.26
N PRO A 69 -25.64 -7.92 6.25
CA PRO A 69 -25.49 -6.99 7.34
C PRO A 69 -24.34 -7.40 8.27
N LEU A 70 -23.58 -6.42 8.77
CA LEU A 70 -22.60 -6.58 9.84
C LEU A 70 -22.93 -5.60 10.98
N ASN A 71 -22.40 -5.87 12.19
CA ASN A 71 -22.57 -4.95 13.33
C ASN A 71 -21.99 -3.55 13.01
N GLU A 72 -20.87 -3.52 12.28
CA GLU A 72 -20.12 -2.31 11.93
C GLU A 72 -20.07 -2.14 10.40
N GLY A 73 -21.24 -2.07 9.75
CA GLY A 73 -21.35 -1.82 8.30
C GLY A 73 -21.99 -2.98 7.54
N ARG A 74 -21.43 -3.33 6.38
CA ARG A 74 -21.96 -4.38 5.51
C ARG A 74 -20.85 -5.18 4.85
N LEU A 75 -21.12 -6.45 4.62
CA LEU A 75 -20.28 -7.34 3.83
C LEU A 75 -20.83 -7.39 2.41
N LEU A 76 -20.00 -7.01 1.43
CA LEU A 76 -20.31 -7.23 0.02
C LEU A 76 -19.81 -8.63 -0.36
N VAL A 77 -20.72 -9.55 -0.68
CA VAL A 77 -20.38 -10.91 -1.11
C VAL A 77 -20.64 -11.04 -2.60
N VAL A 78 -19.61 -11.45 -3.35
CA VAL A 78 -19.66 -11.60 -4.80
C VAL A 78 -19.23 -13.02 -5.17
N THR A 79 -20.08 -13.71 -5.90
CA THR A 79 -19.82 -15.07 -6.40
C THR A 79 -19.77 -15.05 -7.91
N GLY A 80 -18.77 -15.70 -8.49
CA GLY A 80 -18.59 -15.84 -9.92
C GLY A 80 -18.07 -17.22 -10.31
N ILE A 81 -17.72 -17.34 -11.59
CA ILE A 81 -17.19 -18.56 -12.18
C ILE A 81 -15.89 -18.25 -12.92
N ALA A 82 -14.84 -19.02 -12.60
CA ALA A 82 -13.56 -18.95 -13.28
C ALA A 82 -13.56 -19.78 -14.58
N PRO A 83 -12.67 -19.51 -15.55
CA PRO A 83 -12.61 -20.28 -16.81
C PRO A 83 -12.25 -21.77 -16.60
N THR A 84 -11.31 -22.04 -15.70
CA THR A 84 -10.80 -23.39 -15.41
C THR A 84 -10.76 -23.62 -13.91
N LYS A 85 -10.60 -24.88 -13.50
CA LYS A 85 -10.40 -25.23 -12.09
C LYS A 85 -9.05 -24.69 -11.60
N GLY A 86 -8.90 -24.57 -10.28
CA GLY A 86 -7.64 -24.17 -9.63
C GLY A 86 -7.41 -22.67 -9.48
N TYR A 87 -8.37 -21.83 -9.90
CA TYR A 87 -8.36 -20.42 -9.53
C TYR A 87 -8.50 -20.25 -8.02
N HIS A 88 -7.71 -19.35 -7.43
CA HIS A 88 -7.66 -19.10 -5.99
C HIS A 88 -7.40 -17.63 -5.68
N ASP A 89 -7.35 -17.26 -4.40
CA ASP A 89 -7.11 -15.89 -3.91
C ASP A 89 -8.01 -14.85 -4.58
N ALA A 90 -9.30 -15.17 -4.59
CA ALA A 90 -10.33 -14.28 -5.11
C ALA A 90 -10.48 -13.04 -4.22
N GLU A 91 -10.49 -11.87 -4.84
CA GLU A 91 -10.52 -10.60 -4.13
C GLU A 91 -11.33 -9.54 -4.89
N LEU A 92 -11.92 -8.62 -4.15
CA LEU A 92 -12.53 -7.41 -4.69
C LEU A 92 -11.57 -6.25 -4.50
N VAL A 93 -11.02 -5.76 -5.60
CA VAL A 93 -10.05 -4.66 -5.58
C VAL A 93 -10.68 -3.39 -6.13
N THR A 94 -10.27 -2.24 -5.61
CA THR A 94 -10.76 -0.96 -6.14
C THR A 94 -10.22 -0.73 -7.54
N LEU A 95 -11.07 -0.24 -8.45
CA LEU A 95 -10.68 0.02 -9.84
C LEU A 95 -9.55 1.05 -9.92
N ARG A 96 -9.59 2.06 -9.06
CA ARG A 96 -8.46 2.98 -8.84
C ARG A 96 -7.66 2.54 -7.62
N PRO A 97 -6.32 2.61 -7.66
CA PRO A 97 -5.49 2.37 -6.48
C PRO A 97 -5.86 3.33 -5.34
N GLN A 98 -6.04 2.78 -4.14
CA GLN A 98 -6.32 3.55 -2.93
C GLN A 98 -5.36 3.12 -1.79
N PRO A 99 -5.12 3.97 -0.78
CA PRO A 99 -4.33 3.59 0.37
C PRO A 99 -4.91 2.36 1.07
N ARG A 100 -4.05 1.51 1.63
CA ARG A 100 -4.49 0.30 2.34
C ARG A 100 -5.46 0.65 3.48
N GLY A 101 -6.55 -0.11 3.59
CA GLY A 101 -7.60 0.11 4.58
C GLY A 101 -8.51 1.32 4.32
N ARG A 102 -8.26 2.08 3.25
CA ARG A 102 -9.09 3.22 2.85
C ARG A 102 -9.81 2.86 1.56
N ILE A 103 -11.13 2.85 1.64
CA ILE A 103 -12.00 2.64 0.48
C ILE A 103 -12.94 3.82 0.44
N SER A 104 -12.93 4.51 -0.68
CA SER A 104 -13.78 5.67 -0.95
C SER A 104 -14.39 5.52 -2.34
N PRO A 105 -15.65 5.96 -2.52
CA PRO A 105 -16.26 6.00 -3.84
C PRO A 105 -15.57 7.04 -4.73
N ASP A 106 -15.86 6.97 -6.01
CA ASP A 106 -15.53 8.02 -6.97
C ASP A 106 -16.34 9.31 -6.70
N PRO A 107 -16.00 10.46 -7.32
CA PRO A 107 -16.70 11.73 -7.10
C PRO A 107 -18.21 11.70 -7.39
N ASP A 108 -18.68 10.71 -8.15
CA ASP A 108 -20.09 10.46 -8.45
C ASP A 108 -20.81 9.60 -7.39
N GLY A 109 -20.14 9.22 -6.30
CA GLY A 109 -20.68 8.38 -5.24
C GLY A 109 -20.75 6.89 -5.60
N VAL A 110 -20.12 6.48 -6.70
CA VAL A 110 -20.07 5.07 -7.13
C VAL A 110 -18.76 4.43 -6.68
N LEU A 111 -18.85 3.33 -5.93
CA LEU A 111 -17.69 2.52 -5.60
C LEU A 111 -17.44 1.50 -6.71
N ARG A 112 -16.40 1.71 -7.50
CA ARG A 112 -16.00 0.82 -8.60
C ARG A 112 -14.99 -0.20 -8.14
N LEU A 113 -15.36 -1.47 -8.23
CA LEU A 113 -14.58 -2.63 -7.84
C LEU A 113 -14.34 -3.53 -9.04
N ARG A 114 -13.27 -4.32 -8.97
CA ARG A 114 -12.94 -5.37 -9.92
C ARG A 114 -12.88 -6.69 -9.18
N PHE A 115 -13.53 -7.72 -9.72
CA PHE A 115 -13.46 -9.06 -9.17
C PHE A 115 -12.31 -9.83 -9.82
N VAL A 116 -11.29 -10.16 -9.03
CA VAL A 116 -10.04 -10.74 -9.50
C VAL A 116 -9.73 -12.03 -8.78
N ALA A 117 -8.92 -12.88 -9.40
CA ALA A 117 -8.39 -14.09 -8.79
C ALA A 117 -7.07 -14.48 -9.46
N VAL A 118 -6.31 -15.34 -8.79
CA VAL A 118 -5.06 -15.89 -9.30
C VAL A 118 -5.37 -17.13 -10.15
N PRO A 119 -4.93 -17.17 -11.43
CA PRO A 119 -5.08 -18.36 -12.26
C PRO A 119 -4.14 -19.47 -11.79
N PRO A 120 -4.50 -20.76 -12.00
CA PRO A 120 -3.58 -21.86 -11.75
C PRO A 120 -2.36 -21.79 -12.70
N PRO A 121 -1.20 -22.30 -12.28
CA PRO A 121 -0.06 -22.51 -13.17
C PRO A 121 -0.46 -23.35 -14.41
N PRO A 122 0.06 -23.05 -15.60
CA PRO A 122 -0.30 -23.77 -16.83
C PRO A 122 0.16 -25.24 -16.85
N THR A 123 1.10 -25.60 -15.99
CA THR A 123 1.57 -26.98 -15.81
C THR A 123 0.56 -27.86 -15.06
N ASP A 124 -0.29 -27.25 -14.23
CA ASP A 124 -1.20 -27.97 -13.35
C ASP A 124 -2.35 -28.62 -14.13
N GLU A 125 -2.79 -29.78 -13.67
CA GLU A 125 -3.92 -30.48 -14.28
C GLU A 125 -5.21 -29.67 -14.19
N ALA A 126 -5.41 -28.95 -13.09
CA ALA A 126 -6.57 -28.09 -12.87
C ALA A 126 -6.72 -27.01 -13.97
N ALA A 127 -5.61 -26.49 -14.49
CA ALA A 127 -5.62 -25.49 -15.57
C ALA A 127 -6.16 -26.05 -16.91
N ARG A 128 -6.22 -27.38 -17.06
CA ARG A 128 -6.76 -28.06 -18.25
C ARG A 128 -8.23 -28.45 -18.11
N LEU A 129 -8.79 -28.34 -16.91
CA LEU A 129 -10.15 -28.76 -16.61
C LEU A 129 -11.08 -27.54 -16.60
N PRO A 130 -12.13 -27.51 -17.45
CA PRO A 130 -13.11 -26.42 -17.40
C PRO A 130 -13.90 -26.47 -16.09
N THR A 131 -14.29 -25.30 -15.63
CA THR A 131 -15.12 -25.11 -14.44
C THR A 131 -16.57 -25.53 -14.70
N ASN A 132 -17.20 -26.24 -13.76
CA ASN A 132 -18.63 -26.52 -13.80
C ASN A 132 -19.42 -25.45 -13.03
N PRO A 133 -20.29 -24.65 -13.68
CA PRO A 133 -21.07 -23.59 -13.02
C PRO A 133 -21.92 -24.04 -11.83
N ALA A 134 -22.32 -25.30 -11.77
CA ALA A 134 -23.19 -25.83 -10.72
C ALA A 134 -22.45 -26.11 -9.40
N VAL A 135 -21.14 -26.34 -9.43
CA VAL A 135 -20.36 -26.80 -8.26
C VAL A 135 -19.07 -26.02 -8.03
N ASP A 136 -18.43 -25.54 -9.09
CA ASP A 136 -17.14 -24.88 -9.04
C ASP A 136 -17.33 -23.35 -9.06
N SER A 137 -17.85 -22.79 -7.98
CA SER A 137 -17.99 -21.33 -7.81
C SER A 137 -16.83 -20.75 -7.02
N ILE A 138 -16.49 -19.49 -7.30
CA ILE A 138 -15.50 -18.74 -6.54
C ILE A 138 -16.15 -17.50 -5.93
N THR A 139 -15.91 -17.28 -4.63
CA THR A 139 -16.55 -16.21 -3.87
C THR A 139 -15.51 -15.33 -3.22
N ALA A 140 -15.67 -14.02 -3.34
CA ALA A 140 -14.95 -13.02 -2.58
C ALA A 140 -15.92 -12.22 -1.72
N ALA A 141 -15.42 -11.72 -0.59
CA ALA A 141 -16.17 -10.84 0.28
C ALA A 141 -15.34 -9.62 0.65
N LEU A 142 -15.97 -8.45 0.70
CA LEU A 142 -15.35 -7.19 1.10
C LEU A 142 -16.18 -6.54 2.21
N SER A 143 -15.57 -6.40 3.39
CA SER A 143 -16.20 -5.68 4.51
C SER A 143 -16.07 -4.18 4.31
N LEU A 144 -17.19 -3.47 4.39
CA LEU A 144 -17.23 -2.02 4.31
C LEU A 144 -17.87 -1.46 5.58
N SER A 145 -17.11 -0.65 6.30
CA SER A 145 -17.57 0.04 7.51
C SER A 145 -18.61 1.10 7.20
N ASN A 146 -19.37 1.52 8.21
CA ASN A 146 -20.35 2.60 8.08
C ASN A 146 -19.74 3.91 7.55
N THR A 147 -18.50 4.22 7.95
CA THR A 147 -17.78 5.41 7.49
C THR A 147 -17.39 5.32 6.01
N GLN A 148 -16.92 4.15 5.55
CA GLN A 148 -16.61 3.92 4.14
C GLN A 148 -17.89 3.93 3.28
N LEU A 149 -18.99 3.41 3.81
CA LEU A 149 -20.28 3.39 3.12
C LEU A 149 -20.97 4.76 3.06
N ALA A 150 -20.65 5.71 3.95
CA ALA A 150 -21.36 6.98 4.09
C ALA A 150 -21.51 7.76 2.76
N GLY A 151 -20.49 7.72 1.89
CA GLY A 151 -20.52 8.35 0.56
C GLY A 151 -20.92 7.44 -0.60
N VAL A 152 -21.18 6.15 -0.34
CA VAL A 152 -21.47 5.16 -1.39
C VAL A 152 -22.97 5.11 -1.66
N THR A 153 -23.36 5.53 -2.86
CA THR A 153 -24.74 5.45 -3.36
C THR A 153 -24.98 4.11 -4.09
N ARG A 154 -23.94 3.61 -4.76
CA ARG A 154 -23.98 2.41 -5.59
C ARG A 154 -22.60 1.75 -5.63
N VAL A 155 -22.59 0.44 -5.78
CA VAL A 155 -21.36 -0.33 -6.06
C VAL A 155 -21.47 -0.93 -7.45
N GLU A 156 -20.43 -0.74 -8.25
CA GLU A 156 -20.26 -1.36 -9.57
C GLU A 156 -19.10 -2.34 -9.50
N ILE A 157 -19.36 -3.59 -9.86
CA ILE A 157 -18.40 -4.68 -9.76
C ILE A 157 -18.13 -5.19 -11.18
N ALA A 158 -16.93 -4.96 -11.68
CA ALA A 158 -16.50 -5.41 -12.98
C ALA A 158 -15.86 -6.80 -12.88
N GLY A 159 -16.44 -7.77 -13.58
CA GLY A 159 -15.76 -8.97 -14.04
C GLY A 159 -15.04 -8.71 -15.37
N ALA A 160 -14.45 -9.74 -15.97
CA ALA A 160 -13.80 -9.58 -17.27
C ALA A 160 -14.80 -9.54 -18.44
N SER A 161 -15.98 -10.16 -18.29
CA SER A 161 -17.01 -10.24 -19.35
C SER A 161 -18.31 -9.54 -18.99
N ASN A 162 -18.57 -9.24 -17.72
CA ASN A 162 -19.79 -8.55 -17.28
C ASN A 162 -19.55 -7.58 -16.12
N VAL A 163 -20.49 -6.67 -15.92
CA VAL A 163 -20.52 -5.74 -14.78
C VAL A 163 -21.83 -5.94 -14.04
N VAL A 164 -21.75 -6.04 -12.71
CA VAL A 164 -22.92 -6.15 -11.82
C VAL A 164 -22.99 -4.91 -10.94
N THR A 165 -24.20 -4.37 -10.80
CA THR A 165 -24.44 -3.15 -10.05
C THR A 165 -25.36 -3.42 -8.88
N LEU A 166 -24.96 -2.99 -7.68
CA LEU A 166 -25.77 -3.05 -6.48
C LEU A 166 -26.07 -1.65 -5.95
N ARG A 167 -27.32 -1.47 -5.55
CA ARG A 167 -27.71 -0.29 -4.75
C ARG A 167 -27.42 -0.57 -3.28
N ARG A 168 -27.08 0.48 -2.55
CA ARG A 168 -26.93 0.41 -1.10
C ARG A 168 -28.30 0.24 -0.45
#